data_AF-A0A7G8ZNC9-F1
#
_entry.id   AF-A0A7G8ZNC9-F1
#
_cell.length_a   1.000
_cell.length_b   1.000
_cell.length_c   1.000
_cell.angle_alpha   90.00
_cell.angle_beta   90.00
_cell.angle_gamma   90.00
#
_symmetry.space_group_name_H-M   'P 1'
#
loop_
_entity.id
_entity.type
_entity.pdbx_description
1 polymer ?
#
loop_
_entity_poly.entity_id
_entity_poly.type
_entity_poly.pdbx_seq_one_letter_code
_entity_poly.pdbx_strand_id
1 'polypeptide(L)'
;MPEVREGVDAIDRELVRLIAIRTGYMEAAARIKPDRDAVRDEARKQDVLTKVGAAADAAGLPRAIAEPVWETLVEASIAYEFTVWDKTRA
;
A
#
# COMPACT_ATOMS: atom_id res chain seq x y z
N MET A 1 22.75 -10.64 18.29
CA MET A 1 22.60 -10.01 16.95
C MET A 1 21.90 -10.94 15.97
N PRO A 2 22.25 -12.23 15.88
CA PRO A 2 21.49 -13.21 15.10
C PRO A 2 19.99 -13.23 15.44
N GLU A 3 19.66 -13.21 16.74
CA GLU A 3 18.29 -13.29 17.27
C GLU A 3 17.45 -12.06 16.86
N VAL A 4 18.09 -10.88 16.83
CA VAL A 4 17.45 -9.64 16.37
C VAL A 4 17.14 -9.71 14.88
N ARG A 5 18.06 -10.26 14.07
CA ARG A 5 17.85 -10.43 12.62
C ARG A 5 16.73 -11.44 12.34
N GLU A 6 16.71 -12.56 13.06
CA GLU A 6 15.62 -13.53 12.94
C GLU A 6 14.26 -12.92 13.26
N GLY A 7 14.20 -12.05 14.28
CA GLY A 7 13.00 -11.28 14.61
C GLY A 7 12.56 -10.36 13.47
N VAL A 8 13.49 -9.60 12.88
CA VAL A 8 13.20 -8.73 11.71
C VAL A 8 12.74 -9.55 10.51
N ASP A 9 13.43 -10.64 10.18
CA ASP A 9 13.09 -11.51 9.06
C ASP A 9 11.68 -12.13 9.23
N ALA A 10 11.28 -12.43 10.47
CA ALA A 10 9.93 -12.91 10.76
C ALA A 10 8.87 -11.83 10.48
N ILE A 11 9.11 -10.61 10.91
CA ILE A 11 8.21 -9.47 10.65
C ILE A 11 8.15 -9.16 9.15
N ASP A 12 9.28 -9.19 8.44
CA ASP A 12 9.29 -8.91 6.99
C ASP A 12 8.46 -9.93 6.20
N ARG A 13 8.50 -11.22 6.60
CA ARG A 13 7.62 -12.24 6.02
C ARG A 13 6.14 -11.94 6.25
N GLU A 14 5.78 -11.45 7.44
CA GLU A 14 4.41 -11.03 7.74
C GLU A 14 3.99 -9.80 6.95
N LEU A 15 4.88 -8.81 6.82
CA LEU A 15 4.64 -7.60 6.02
C LEU A 15 4.38 -7.96 4.55
N VAL A 16 5.18 -8.84 3.95
CA VAL A 16 4.95 -9.32 2.58
C VAL A 16 3.57 -9.97 2.44
N ARG A 17 3.18 -10.82 3.39
CA ARG A 17 1.86 -11.47 3.38
C ARG A 17 0.72 -10.44 3.47
N LEU A 18 0.85 -9.44 4.35
CA LEU A 18 -0.15 -8.38 4.51
C LEU A 18 -0.24 -7.47 3.28
N ILE A 19 0.90 -7.14 2.67
CA ILE A 19 0.95 -6.35 1.44
C ILE A 19 0.28 -7.12 0.29
N ALA A 20 0.51 -8.44 0.16
CA ALA A 20 -0.18 -9.25 -0.85
C ALA A 20 -1.71 -9.21 -0.69
N ILE A 21 -2.23 -9.29 0.54
CA ILE A 21 -3.66 -9.14 0.83
C ILE A 21 -4.16 -7.74 0.43
N ARG A 22 -3.41 -6.70 0.81
CA ARG A 22 -3.72 -5.31 0.43
C ARG A 22 -3.79 -5.16 -1.09
N THR A 23 -2.84 -5.74 -1.83
CA THR A 23 -2.81 -5.72 -3.29
C THR A 23 -4.05 -6.41 -3.89
N GLY A 24 -4.51 -7.53 -3.33
CA GLY A 24 -5.75 -8.18 -3.76
C GLY A 24 -6.98 -7.26 -3.69
N TYR A 25 -7.06 -6.39 -2.69
CA TYR A 25 -8.12 -5.35 -2.64
C TYR A 25 -7.95 -4.29 -3.73
N MET A 26 -6.72 -3.91 -4.07
CA MET A 26 -6.45 -2.96 -5.15
C MET A 26 -6.83 -3.55 -6.51
N GLU A 27 -6.57 -4.84 -6.75
CA GLU A 27 -7.05 -5.52 -7.97
C GLU A 27 -8.58 -5.53 -8.06
N ALA A 28 -9.27 -5.81 -6.95
CA ALA A 28 -10.72 -5.75 -6.91
C ALA A 28 -11.24 -4.34 -7.22
N ALA A 29 -10.60 -3.30 -6.66
CA ALA A 29 -10.91 -1.91 -6.96
C ALA A 29 -10.70 -1.59 -8.44
N ALA A 30 -9.56 -1.99 -9.03
CA ALA A 30 -9.27 -1.79 -10.44
C ALA A 30 -10.31 -2.44 -11.37
N ARG A 31 -10.83 -3.63 -11.01
CA ARG A 31 -11.91 -4.27 -11.78
C ARG A 31 -13.20 -3.44 -11.79
N ILE A 32 -13.56 -2.86 -10.64
CA ILE A 32 -14.82 -2.13 -10.41
C ILE A 32 -14.79 -0.71 -10.99
N LYS A 33 -13.62 -0.03 -11.01
CA LYS A 33 -13.47 1.35 -11.46
C LYS A 33 -13.97 1.57 -12.90
N PRO A 34 -14.93 2.48 -13.14
CA PRO A 34 -15.57 2.62 -14.46
C PRO A 34 -14.60 3.19 -15.51
N ASP A 35 -13.75 4.13 -15.11
CA ASP A 35 -12.90 4.90 -16.00
C ASP A 35 -11.43 4.76 -15.61
N ARG A 36 -10.54 4.92 -16.60
CA ARG A 36 -9.09 4.86 -16.39
C ARG A 36 -8.60 5.98 -15.48
N ASP A 37 -9.21 7.17 -15.57
CA ASP A 37 -8.86 8.32 -14.73
C ASP A 37 -9.24 8.10 -13.26
N ALA A 38 -10.25 7.26 -12.99
CA ALA A 38 -10.60 6.87 -11.63
C ALA A 38 -9.56 5.94 -10.97
N VAL A 39 -8.57 5.44 -11.73
CA VAL A 39 -7.47 4.62 -11.17
C VAL A 39 -6.60 5.44 -10.23
N ARG A 40 -6.28 6.69 -10.60
CA ARG A 40 -5.49 7.60 -9.77
C ARG A 40 -6.41 8.64 -9.11
N ASP A 41 -6.65 8.46 -7.82
CA ASP A 41 -7.40 9.38 -6.97
C ASP A 41 -6.48 10.02 -5.93
N GLU A 42 -6.11 11.28 -6.16
CA GLU A 42 -5.23 12.05 -5.28
C GLU A 42 -5.87 12.31 -3.90
N ALA A 43 -7.18 12.52 -3.85
CA ALA A 43 -7.88 12.72 -2.58
C ALA A 43 -7.83 11.43 -1.75
N ARG A 44 -8.01 10.27 -2.39
CA ARG A 44 -7.85 8.97 -1.74
C ARG A 44 -6.42 8.70 -1.30
N LYS A 45 -5.41 9.03 -2.13
CA LYS A 45 -3.99 8.93 -1.74
C LYS A 45 -3.72 9.75 -0.47
N GLN A 46 -4.14 11.02 -0.45
CA GLN A 46 -3.93 11.90 0.69
C GLN A 46 -4.62 11.38 1.96
N ASP A 47 -5.85 10.85 1.83
CA ASP A 47 -6.58 10.21 2.92
C ASP A 47 -5.86 8.98 3.49
N VAL A 48 -5.25 8.14 2.64
CA VAL A 48 -4.40 7.02 3.10
C VAL A 48 -3.23 7.56 3.93
N LEU A 49 -2.49 8.53 3.41
CA LEU A 49 -1.30 9.06 4.09
C LEU A 49 -1.64 9.70 5.43
N THR A 50 -2.74 10.46 5.52
CA THR A 50 -3.22 11.03 6.78
C THR A 50 -3.58 9.95 7.81
N LYS A 51 -4.30 8.90 7.39
CA LYS A 51 -4.68 7.78 8.28
C LYS A 51 -3.47 7.00 8.75
N VAL A 52 -2.48 6.78 7.88
CA VAL A 52 -1.22 6.12 8.22
C VAL A 52 -0.42 6.96 9.20
N GLY A 53 -0.34 8.28 9.01
CA GLY A 53 0.34 9.16 9.95
C GLY A 53 -0.25 9.07 11.35
N ALA A 54 -1.58 9.08 11.48
CA ALA A 54 -2.27 8.90 12.75
C ALA A 54 -2.03 7.50 13.37
N ALA A 55 -2.04 6.44 12.55
CA ALA A 55 -1.75 5.09 13.01
C ALA A 55 -0.30 4.92 13.46
N ALA A 56 0.65 5.55 12.76
CA ALA A 56 2.06 5.55 13.10
C ALA A 56 2.31 6.22 14.46
N ASP A 57 1.70 7.39 14.69
CA ASP A 57 1.79 8.07 15.99
C ASP A 57 1.26 7.20 17.13
N ALA A 58 0.09 6.58 16.94
CA ALA A 58 -0.52 5.70 17.94
C ALA A 58 0.33 4.46 18.24
N ALA A 59 1.09 3.96 17.26
CA ALA A 59 1.97 2.81 17.40
C ALA A 59 3.40 3.18 17.85
N GLY A 60 3.72 4.47 18.02
CA GLY A 60 5.07 4.94 18.32
C GLY A 60 6.06 4.78 17.16
N LEU A 61 5.58 4.61 15.93
CA LEU A 61 6.40 4.56 14.72
C LEU A 61 6.71 6.00 14.26
N PRO A 62 7.99 6.39 14.14
CA PRO A 62 8.32 7.72 13.63
C PRO A 62 7.74 7.96 12.24
N ARG A 63 7.02 9.07 12.06
CA ARG A 63 6.45 9.46 10.76
C ARG A 63 7.47 9.54 9.63
N ALA A 64 8.70 9.95 9.95
CA ALA A 64 9.82 9.96 9.00
C ALA A 64 10.16 8.57 8.42
N ILE A 65 9.74 7.48 9.08
CA ILE A 65 9.82 6.11 8.56
C ILE A 65 8.50 5.75 7.85
N ALA A 66 7.35 6.01 8.49
CA ALA A 66 6.05 5.59 7.97
C ALA A 66 5.67 6.28 6.64
N GLU A 67 5.76 7.60 6.57
CA GLU A 67 5.30 8.39 5.42
C GLU A 67 5.95 7.95 4.10
N PRO A 68 7.30 7.84 3.96
CA PRO A 68 7.90 7.44 2.69
C PRO A 68 7.59 5.99 2.29
N VAL A 69 7.44 5.08 3.27
CA VAL A 69 7.07 3.68 3.01
C VAL A 69 5.66 3.61 2.42
N TRP A 70 4.70 4.30 3.03
CA TRP A 70 3.32 4.28 2.55
C TRP A 70 3.11 5.10 1.28
N GLU A 71 3.84 6.19 1.09
CA GLU A 71 3.82 6.92 -0.18
C GLU A 71 4.29 6.02 -1.33
N THR A 72 5.43 5.36 -1.17
CA THR A 72 5.95 4.42 -2.17
C THR A 72 4.99 3.27 -2.43
N LEU A 73 4.41 2.69 -1.37
CA LEU A 73 3.45 1.59 -1.48
C LEU A 73 2.18 2.01 -2.22
N VAL A 74 1.65 3.20 -1.95
CA VAL A 74 0.45 3.71 -2.63
C VAL A 74 0.73 3.98 -4.10
N GLU A 75 1.84 4.63 -4.43
CA GLU A 75 2.23 4.89 -5.83
C GLU A 75 2.44 3.59 -6.61
N ALA A 76 3.13 2.61 -6.02
CA ALA A 76 3.29 1.29 -6.63
C ALA A 76 1.94 0.57 -6.83
N SER A 77 1.00 0.75 -5.89
CA SER A 77 -0.35 0.18 -6.00
C SER A 77 -1.12 0.81 -7.16
N ILE A 78 -1.08 2.14 -7.29
CA ILE A 78 -1.74 2.87 -8.39
C ILE A 78 -1.17 2.40 -9.74
N ALA A 79 0.16 2.28 -9.86
CA ALA A 79 0.80 1.78 -11.06
C ALA A 79 0.34 0.36 -11.39
N TYR A 80 0.28 -0.53 -10.39
CA TYR A 80 -0.22 -1.88 -10.57
C TYR A 80 -1.71 -1.92 -10.96
N GLU A 81 -2.54 -1.09 -10.33
CA GLU A 81 -3.97 -0.96 -10.65
C GLU A 81 -4.19 -0.55 -12.10
N PHE A 82 -3.38 0.34 -12.68
CA PHE A 82 -3.44 0.66 -14.11
C PHE A 82 -3.23 -0.58 -14.96
N THR A 83 -2.22 -1.40 -14.65
CA THR A 83 -1.96 -2.64 -15.40
C THR A 83 -3.13 -3.64 -15.33
N VAL A 84 -3.80 -3.72 -14.18
CA VAL A 84 -4.96 -4.61 -13.99
C VAL A 84 -6.18 -4.06 -14.73
N TRP A 85 -6.44 -2.75 -14.60
CA TRP A 85 -7.53 -2.08 -15.29
C TRP A 85 -7.39 -2.26 -16.81
N ASP A 86 -6.23 -1.94 -17.38
CA ASP A 86 -5.95 -2.05 -18.82
C ASP A 86 -6.18 -3.49 -19.32
N LYS A 87 -5.74 -4.52 -18.57
CA LYS A 87 -5.96 -5.94 -18.91
C LYS A 87 -7.43 -6.37 -18.93
N THR A 88 -8.27 -5.74 -18.13
CA THR A 88 -9.70 -6.10 -18.03
C THR A 88 -10.58 -5.41 -19.09
N ARG A 89 -10.01 -4.48 -19.87
CA ARG A 89 -10.68 -3.75 -20.96
C ARG A 89 -10.05 -4.02 -22.34
N ALA A 90 -9.04 -4.88 -22.41
CA ALA A 90 -8.47 -5.42 -23.65
C ALA A 90 -9.34 -6.56 -24.19
#